data_AF-A0A5A7N258-F1
#
_entry.id   AF-A0A5A7N258-F1
#
_cell.length_a   1.000
_cell.length_b   1.000
_cell.length_c   1.000
_cell.angle_alpha   90.00
_cell.angle_beta   90.00
_cell.angle_gamma   90.00
#
_symmetry.space_group_name_H-M   'P 1'
#
loop_
_entity.id
_entity.type
_entity.pdbx_description
1 polymer ?
#
loop_
_entity_poly.entity_id
_entity_poly.type
_entity_poly.pdbx_seq_one_letter_code
_entity_poly.pdbx_strand_id
1 'polypeptide(L)' 'MQSAESNAVVEAFFNILKAELVWLVKFESREQAVKTINDDIMNFYNRRRRQSTLGNISPMAYEKRAA' A
#
# COMPACT_ATOMS: atom_id res chain seq x y z
N MET A 1 -5.12 19.48 9.45
CA MET A 1 -5.61 19.59 8.06
C MET A 1 -4.82 18.58 7.24
N GLN A 2 -5.44 17.49 6.77
CA GLN A 2 -4.74 16.56 5.87
C GLN A 2 -4.45 17.28 4.55
N SER A 3 -3.22 17.17 4.03
CA SER A 3 -2.86 17.78 2.75
C SER A 3 -3.46 16.99 1.59
N ALA A 4 -3.75 17.65 0.47
CA ALA A 4 -4.24 17.00 -0.75
C ALA A 4 -3.29 15.88 -1.24
N GLU A 5 -1.98 16.07 -1.04
CA GLU A 5 -0.93 15.08 -1.30
C GLU A 5 -1.12 13.81 -0.47
N SER A 6 -1.42 13.94 0.83
CA SER A 6 -1.70 12.77 1.68
C SER A 6 -2.96 12.04 1.24
N ASN A 7 -3.99 12.76 0.79
CA ASN A 7 -5.22 12.12 0.30
C ASN A 7 -4.98 11.36 -1.01
N ALA A 8 -4.23 11.93 -1.96
CA ALA A 8 -3.90 11.28 -3.23
C ALA A 8 -3.11 9.97 -3.04
N VAL A 9 -2.17 9.93 -2.10
CA VAL A 9 -1.41 8.70 -1.76
C VAL A 9 -2.31 7.62 -1.17
N VAL A 10 -3.25 8.01 -0.30
CA VAL A 10 -4.22 7.09 0.31
C VAL A 10 -5.20 6.55 -0.73
N GLU A 11 -5.70 7.39 -1.63
CA GLU A 11 -6.58 6.96 -2.73
C GLU A 11 -5.88 6.00 -3.70
N ALA A 12 -4.63 6.30 -4.07
CA ALA A 12 -3.82 5.41 -4.91
C ALA A 12 -3.62 4.04 -4.24
N PHE A 13 -3.33 4.02 -2.93
CA PHE A 13 -3.24 2.78 -2.17
C PHE A 13 -4.54 1.97 -2.22
N PHE A 14 -5.69 2.59 -1.94
CA PHE A 14 -6.96 1.87 -1.91
C PHE A 14 -7.40 1.38 -3.29
N ASN A 15 -7.10 2.11 -4.36
CA ASN A 15 -7.36 1.66 -5.73
C ASN A 15 -6.58 0.40 -6.07
N ILE A 16 -5.29 0.38 -5.70
CA ILE A 16 -4.42 -0.78 -5.86
C ILE A 16 -4.90 -1.96 -5.01
N LEU A 17 -5.19 -1.73 -3.73
CA LEU A 17 -5.66 -2.76 -2.80
C LEU A 17 -6.93 -3.45 -3.32
N LYS A 18 -7.87 -2.65 -3.85
CA LYS A 18 -9.10 -3.19 -4.43
C LYS A 18 -8.82 -4.02 -5.68
N ALA A 19 -8.00 -3.50 -6.59
CA ALA A 19 -7.69 -4.14 -7.85
C ALA A 19 -6.92 -5.45 -7.67
N GLU A 20 -5.94 -5.49 -6.78
CA GLU A 20 -5.03 -6.65 -6.62
C GLU A 20 -5.55 -7.68 -5.62
N LEU A 21 -6.25 -7.26 -4.56
CA LEU A 21 -6.71 -8.18 -3.51
C LEU A 21 -8.23 -8.33 -3.49
N VAL A 22 -8.99 -7.24 -3.38
CA VAL A 22 -10.45 -7.35 -3.14
C VAL A 22 -11.20 -7.94 -4.33
N TRP A 23 -10.79 -7.62 -5.56
CA TRP A 23 -11.47 -8.09 -6.77
C TRP A 23 -10.94 -9.42 -7.30
N LEU A 24 -9.67 -9.75 -7.04
CA LEU A 24 -9.02 -10.95 -7.60
C LEU A 24 -8.92 -12.11 -6.61
N VAL A 25 -9.05 -11.87 -5.31
CA VAL A 25 -8.90 -12.90 -4.27
C VAL A 25 -10.25 -13.18 -3.63
N LYS A 26 -10.65 -14.46 -3.60
CA LYS A 26 -11.74 -14.92 -2.75
C LYS A 26 -11.17 -15.29 -1.38
N PHE A 27 -11.62 -14.59 -0.34
CA PHE A 27 -11.26 -14.91 1.04
C PHE A 27 -12.27 -15.89 1.63
N GLU A 28 -11.77 -16.93 2.28
CA GLU A 28 -12.59 -17.94 2.96
C GLU A 28 -13.14 -17.42 4.30
N SER A 29 -12.43 -16.47 4.92
CA SER A 29 -12.85 -15.82 6.16
C SER A 29 -12.38 -14.36 6.25
N ARG A 30 -13.00 -13.61 7.16
CA ARG A 30 -12.59 -12.24 7.47
C ARG A 30 -11.17 -12.20 8.03
N GLU A 31 -10.81 -13.18 8.86
CA GLU A 31 -9.48 -13.30 9.46
C GLU A 31 -8.41 -13.49 8.39
N GLN A 32 -8.70 -14.31 7.37
CA GLN A 32 -7.79 -14.49 6.24
C GLN A 32 -7.63 -13.19 5.43
N ALA A 33 -8.72 -12.46 5.18
CA ALA A 33 -8.66 -11.17 4.50
C ALA A 33 -7.78 -10.17 5.28
N VAL A 34 -8.02 -10.04 6.60
CA VAL A 34 -7.24 -9.14 7.47
C VAL A 34 -5.76 -9.50 7.45
N LYS A 35 -5.42 -10.79 7.60
CA LYS A 35 -4.03 -11.26 7.55
C LYS A 35 -3.36 -10.92 6.21
N THR A 36 -4.06 -11.18 5.11
CA THR A 36 -3.53 -10.95 3.75
C THR A 36 -3.31 -9.46 3.49
N ILE A 37 -4.27 -8.61 3.86
CA ILE A 37 -4.15 -7.15 3.71
C ILE A 37 -3.00 -6.60 4.57
N ASN A 38 -2.87 -7.07 5.82
CA ASN A 38 -1.75 -6.65 6.68
C ASN A 38 -0.40 -7.07 6.10
N ASP A 39 -0.29 -8.28 5.56
CA ASP A 39 0.92 -8.77 4.91
C ASP A 39 1.26 -7.93 3.66
N ASP A 40 0.26 -7.63 2.82
CA ASP A 40 0.44 -6.78 1.65
C ASP A 40 0.96 -5.39 2.05
N ILE A 41 0.35 -4.75 3.05
CA ILE A 41 0.79 -3.43 3.53
C ILE A 41 2.22 -3.49 4.08
N MET A 42 2.50 -4.41 5.00
CA MET A 42 3.76 -4.44 5.74
C MET A 42 4.91 -4.95 4.89
N ASN A 43 4.69 -6.00 4.11
CA ASN A 43 5.75 -6.73 3.42
C ASN A 43 5.88 -6.37 1.95
N PHE A 44 4.81 -5.90 1.31
CA PHE A 44 4.82 -5.52 -0.10
C PHE A 44 4.75 -4.01 -0.30
N TYR A 45 3.66 -3.34 0.06
CA TYR A 45 3.47 -1.92 -0.19
C TYR A 45 4.57 -1.07 0.45
N ASN A 46 4.75 -1.14 1.77
CA ASN A 46 5.71 -0.29 2.47
C ASN A 46 7.17 -0.61 2.09
N ARG A 47 7.49 -1.89 1.89
CA ARG A 47 8.89 -2.34 1.75
C ARG A 47 9.35 -2.44 0.29
N ARG A 48 8.45 -2.77 -0.63
CA ARG A 48 8.80 -3.19 -2.01
C ARG A 48 8.11 -2.38 -3.11
N ARG A 49 6.88 -1.92 -2.94
CA ARG A 49 6.14 -1.16 -3.97
C ARG A 49 6.92 0.10 -4.32
N ARG A 50 7.36 0.21 -5.57
CA ARG A 50 8.02 1.42 -6.06
C ARG A 50 6.98 2.43 -6.52
N GLN A 51 7.21 3.70 -6.17
CA GLN A 51 6.34 4.79 -6.59
C GLN A 51 7.14 5.83 -7.36
N SER A 52 6.64 6.26 -8.52
CA SER A 52 7.30 7.26 -9.35
C SER A 52 7.46 8.59 -8.62
N THR A 53 6.46 8.98 -7.83
CA THR A 53 6.46 10.16 -6.96
C THR A 53 7.56 10.14 -5.90
N LEU A 54 8.03 8.96 -5.50
CA LEU A 54 9.11 8.79 -4.52
C LEU A 54 10.50 8.65 -5.18
N GLY A 55 10.61 8.84 -6.50
CA GLY A 55 11.86 8.58 -7.22
C GLY A 55 12.09 7.09 -7.52
N ASN A 56 10.99 6.34 -7.73
CA ASN A 56 10.99 4.92 -8.08
C ASN A 56 11.61 3.99 -7.02
N ILE A 57 11.46 4.36 -5.74
CA ILE A 57 11.83 3.54 -4.58
C ILE A 57 10.59 3.25 -3.72
N SER A 58 10.74 2.36 -2.73
CA SER A 58 9.65 2.03 -1.82
C SER A 58 9.42 3.10 -0.76
N PRO A 59 8.20 3.21 -0.20
CA PRO A 59 7.90 4.15 0.89
C PRO A 59 8.91 4.06 2.03
N MET A 60 9.21 2.86 2.52
CA MET A 60 10.20 2.68 3.58
C MET A 60 11.62 3.08 3.16
N ALA A 61 12.00 2.87 1.89
CA ALA A 61 13.31 3.31 1.40
C ALA A 61 13.38 4.84 1.27
N TYR A 62 12.28 5.49 0.92
CA TYR A 62 12.17 6.94 0.88
C TYR A 62 12.29 7.54 2.29
N GLU A 63 11.52 7.05 3.25
CA GLU A 63 11.60 7.48 4.67
C GLU A 63 13.03 7.33 5.22
N LYS A 64 13.72 6.22 4.91
CA LYS A 64 15.10 6.00 5.33
C LYS A 64 16.12 6.96 4.71
N ARG A 65 15.81 7.58 3.57
CA ARG A 65 16.69 8.60 2.93
C ARG A 65 16.38 10.01 3.40
N ALA A 66 15.17 10.23 3.93
CA ALA A 66 14.73 11.51 4.47
C ALA A 66 15.15 11.71 5.94
N ALA A 67 15.56 10.64 6.63
CA ALA A 67 16.15 10.65 7.97
C ALA A 67 17.67 10.85 7.92
#